data_AF-A0A6A4IJD4-F1
#
_entry.id   AF-A0A6A4IJD4-F1
#
_cell.length_a   1.000
_cell.length_b   1.000
_cell.length_c   1.000
_cell.angle_alpha   90.00
_cell.angle_beta   90.00
_cell.angle_gamma   90.00
#
_symmetry.space_group_name_H-M   'P 1'
#
loop_
_entity.id
_entity.type
_entity.pdbx_description
1 polymer ?
#
loop_
_entity_poly.entity_id
_entity_poly.type
_entity_poly.pdbx_seq_one_letter_code
_entity_poly.pdbx_strand_id
1 'polypeptide(L)' 'QKGIHDIEKEIKFDGNDKMVAHDSEGFEAGHSKEVDVVKNFIEKRSKEENINLKLHLIWCAVSCFF' A
#
# COMPACT_ATOMS: atom_id res chain seq x y z
N GLN A 1 -18.69 -6.09 -10.13
CA GLN A 1 -17.37 -6.77 -10.21
C GLN A 1 -16.42 -5.84 -9.47
N LYS A 2 -15.86 -6.24 -8.31
CA LYS A 2 -14.76 -5.47 -7.71
C LYS A 2 -13.56 -5.54 -8.68
N GLY A 3 -12.77 -4.48 -8.78
CA GLY A 3 -11.59 -4.47 -9.63
C GLY A 3 -10.63 -5.61 -9.22
N ILE A 4 -9.80 -6.08 -10.16
CA ILE A 4 -8.60 -6.81 -9.76
C ILE A 4 -7.59 -5.76 -9.30
N HIS A 5 -7.01 -6.04 -8.16
CA HIS A 5 -6.63 -5.07 -7.18
C HIS A 5 -5.35 -5.60 -6.53
N ASP A 6 -4.26 -4.84 -6.65
CA ASP A 6 -2.89 -5.33 -6.42
C ASP A 6 -2.02 -4.23 -5.81
N ILE A 7 -1.72 -4.37 -4.51
CA ILE A 7 -0.86 -3.45 -3.74
C ILE A 7 0.57 -3.37 -4.30
N GLU A 8 1.04 -4.36 -5.05
CA GLU A 8 2.36 -4.32 -5.69
C GLU A 8 2.40 -3.38 -6.90
N LYS A 9 1.24 -3.00 -7.43
CA LYS A 9 1.16 -2.06 -8.54
C LYS A 9 1.54 -0.66 -8.08
N GLU A 10 2.64 -0.16 -8.64
CA GLU A 10 3.15 1.18 -8.36
C GLU A 10 2.27 2.25 -9.00
N ILE A 11 1.93 3.28 -8.21
CA ILE A 11 1.39 4.55 -8.68
C ILE A 11 2.58 5.52 -8.78
N LYS A 12 2.88 5.93 -10.01
CA LYS A 12 3.97 6.88 -10.33
C LYS A 12 3.38 8.25 -10.65
N PHE A 13 4.14 9.30 -10.36
CA PHE A 13 3.71 10.67 -10.56
C PHE A 13 4.51 11.29 -11.70
N ASP A 14 3.82 11.76 -12.73
CA ASP A 14 4.47 12.44 -13.85
C ASP A 14 5.25 13.68 -13.36
N GLY A 15 6.53 13.78 -13.72
CA GLY A 15 7.42 14.85 -13.28
C GLY A 15 8.00 14.68 -11.87
N ASN A 16 7.71 13.59 -11.15
CA ASN A 16 8.33 13.25 -9.88
C ASN A 16 8.72 11.76 -9.83
N ASP A 17 9.95 11.47 -10.24
CA ASP A 17 10.54 10.13 -10.25
C ASP A 17 11.02 9.65 -8.87
N LYS A 18 10.94 10.50 -7.84
CA LYS A 18 11.38 10.21 -6.47
C LYS A 18 10.27 9.67 -5.58
N MET A 19 9.04 9.60 -6.08
CA MET A 19 7.88 9.19 -5.31
C MET A 19 7.12 8.07 -6.02
N VAL A 20 6.89 7.00 -5.27
CA VAL A 20 6.03 5.89 -5.67
C VAL A 20 5.02 5.68 -4.55
N ALA A 21 3.74 5.59 -4.90
CA ALA A 21 2.68 5.25 -3.97
C ALA A 21 2.16 3.84 -4.24
N HIS A 22 1.73 3.17 -3.18
CA HIS A 22 1.08 1.87 -3.23
C HIS A 22 -0.27 1.99 -2.53
N ASP A 23 -1.33 1.59 -3.22
CA ASP A 23 -2.69 1.63 -2.67
C ASP A 23 -3.07 0.27 -2.06
N SER A 24 -3.58 0.31 -0.84
CA SER A 24 -4.10 -0.87 -0.14
C SER A 24 -5.57 -1.12 -0.43
N GLU A 25 -6.26 -0.14 -1.04
CA GLU A 25 -7.69 -0.13 -1.39
C GLU A 25 -8.66 -0.18 -0.22
N GLY A 26 -8.11 -0.08 0.99
CA GLY A 26 -8.88 0.00 2.22
C GLY A 26 -9.38 -1.35 2.72
N PHE A 27 -9.82 -1.33 3.98
CA PHE A 27 -10.30 -2.51 4.69
C PHE A 27 -11.82 -2.45 4.77
N GLU A 28 -12.50 -2.50 3.63
CA GLU A 28 -13.95 -2.45 3.60
C GLU A 28 -14.54 -3.72 4.25
N ALA A 29 -15.26 -3.54 5.36
CA ALA A 29 -16.05 -4.57 6.06
C ALA A 29 -15.30 -5.72 6.74
N GLY A 30 -14.04 -5.52 7.15
CA GLY A 30 -13.40 -6.38 8.17
C GLY A 30 -12.98 -7.78 7.71
N HIS A 31 -12.84 -7.98 6.39
CA HIS A 31 -12.24 -9.20 5.90
C HIS A 31 -10.75 -9.25 6.29
N SER A 32 -10.34 -10.38 6.91
CA SER A 32 -8.98 -10.57 7.41
C SER A 32 -7.93 -10.64 6.29
N LYS A 33 -8.36 -10.95 5.06
CA LYS A 33 -7.47 -11.16 3.91
C LYS A 33 -6.76 -9.87 3.50
N GLU A 34 -7.47 -8.75 3.51
CA GLU A 34 -6.97 -7.43 3.16
C GLU A 34 -5.91 -6.99 4.18
N VAL A 35 -6.15 -7.28 5.47
CA VAL A 35 -5.17 -7.04 6.54
C VAL A 35 -3.91 -7.87 6.33
N ASP A 36 -4.04 -9.15 5.97
CA ASP A 36 -2.90 -10.02 5.73
C ASP A 36 -2.11 -9.60 4.47
N VAL A 37 -2.78 -9.16 3.41
CA VAL A 37 -2.13 -8.60 2.21
C VAL A 37 -1.26 -7.40 2.57
N VAL A 38 -1.78 -6.45 3.34
CA VAL A 38 -1.03 -5.25 3.74
C VAL A 38 0.13 -5.61 4.67
N LYS A 39 -0.07 -6.52 5.64
CA LYS A 39 1.00 -6.99 6.53
C LYS A 39 2.14 -7.65 5.74
N ASN A 40 1.82 -8.57 4.85
CA ASN A 40 2.80 -9.27 4.02
C ASN A 40 3.57 -8.29 3.13
N PHE A 41 2.89 -7.29 2.56
CA PHE A 41 3.51 -6.25 1.76
C PHE A 41 4.49 -5.41 2.60
N ILE A 42 4.09 -4.95 3.79
CA ILE A 42 4.96 -4.19 4.70
C ILE A 42 6.20 -5.02 5.08
N GLU A 43 6.01 -6.28 5.48
CA GLU A 43 7.11 -7.16 5.85
C GLU A 43 8.09 -7.35 4.70
N LYS A 44 7.59 -7.64 3.49
CA LYS A 44 8.41 -7.79 2.29
C LYS A 44 9.23 -6.52 2.02
N ARG A 45 8.57 -5.36 2.00
CA ARG A 45 9.23 -4.07 1.72
C ARG A 45 10.22 -3.66 2.81
N SER A 46 9.99 -4.05 4.07
CA SER A 46 10.91 -3.77 5.17
C SER A 46 12.24 -4.55 5.08
N LYS A 47 12.20 -5.75 4.48
CA LYS A 47 13.33 -6.67 4.34
C LYS A 47 14.17 -6.43 3.10
N GLU A 48 13.73 -5.54 2.21
CA GLU A 48 14.41 -5.29 0.95
C GLU A 48 15.81 -4.69 1.18
N GLU A 49 16.79 -5.04 0.36
CA GLU A 49 18.15 -4.46 0.51
C GLU A 49 18.25 -3.10 -0.18
N ASN A 50 17.56 -2.97 -1.32
CA ASN A 50 17.50 -1.74 -2.08
C ASN A 50 16.61 -0.71 -1.36
N ILE A 51 17.23 0.38 -0.91
CA ILE A 51 16.54 1.47 -0.20
C ILE A 51 15.39 2.07 -1.02
N ASN A 52 15.49 2.09 -2.36
CA ASN A 52 14.45 2.64 -3.23
C ASN A 52 13.19 1.76 -3.30
N LEU A 53 13.28 0.50 -2.86
CA LEU A 53 12.16 -0.43 -2.83
C LEU A 53 11.55 -0.58 -1.42
N LYS A 54 12.17 0.03 -0.39
CA LYS A 54 11.64 0.04 0.97
C LYS A 54 10.45 0.99 1.10
N LEU A 55 9.58 0.71 2.06
CA LEU A 55 8.58 1.67 2.49
C LEU A 55 9.24 2.75 3.37
N HIS A 56 9.04 4.00 2.99
CA HIS A 56 9.55 5.16 3.73
C HIS A 56 8.48 5.80 4.64
N LEU A 57 7.21 5.68 4.25
CA LEU A 57 6.07 6.25 4.96
C LEU A 57 4.84 5.36 4.74
N ILE A 58 3.99 5.27 5.76
CA ILE A 58 2.65 4.67 5.65
C ILE A 58 1.63 5.76 5.96
N TRP A 59 0.72 6.03 5.03
CA TRP A 59 -0.37 6.98 5.22
C TRP A 59 -1.64 6.24 5.65
N CYS A 60 -2.06 6.42 6.90
CA CYS A 60 -3.27 5.78 7.45
C CYS A 60 -4.47 6.72 7.30
N ALA A 61 -5.41 6.36 6.41
CA ALA A 61 -6.67 7.06 6.26
C ALA A 61 -7.71 6.51 7.24
N VAL A 62 -8.04 7.28 8.28
CA VAL A 62 -9.14 6.99 9.20
C VAL A 62 -10.36 7.82 8.80
N SER A 63 -11.49 7.15 8.56
CA SER A 63 -12.76 7.83 8.33
C SER A 63 -13.23 8.47 9.64
N CYS A 64 -13.16 9.81 9.72
CA CYS A 64 -13.80 10.57 10.78
C CYS A 64 -15.31 10.58 10.54
N PHE A 65 -16.05 9.71 11.24
CA PHE A 65 -17.48 9.92 11.46
C PHE A 65 -17.62 10.80 12.71
N PHE A 66 -17.89 12.08 12.52
CA PHE A 66 -18.38 12.99 13.57
C PHE A 66 -19.90 13.03 13.52
#